data_AF-A0A5J4X365-F1
#
_entry.id   AF-A0A5J4X365-F1
#
_cell.length_a   1.000
_cell.length_b   1.000
_cell.length_c   1.000
_cell.angle_alpha   90.00
_cell.angle_beta   90.00
_cell.angle_gamma   90.00
#
_symmetry.space_group_name_H-M   'P 1'
#
loop_
_entity.id
_entity.type
_entity.pdbx_description
1 polymer ?
#
loop_
_entity_poly.entity_id
_entity_poly.type
_entity_poly.pdbx_seq_one_letter_code
_entity_poly.pdbx_strand_id
1 'polypeptide(L)'
;MDSVLFCNLDIDSMYLAIVESLIESYKYGLKYVIKDQRFFDQHYKEWFPWNDCTVAQEKKLIGITTESQGENIVCLARKSYSLCNRNEQNDDIVSLVNRMKRVSEKKANLTTNDYIKRLNDG
;
A
#
# COMPACT_ATOMS: atom_id res chain seq x y z
N MET A 1 -13.53 15.83 2.37
CA MET A 1 -13.36 14.69 3.30
C MET A 1 -11.93 14.24 3.10
N ASP A 2 -11.17 14.02 4.17
CA ASP A 2 -9.80 13.52 4.02
C ASP A 2 -9.85 12.07 3.56
N SER A 3 -9.39 11.86 2.35
CA SER A 3 -9.48 10.62 1.58
C SER A 3 -8.33 9.67 1.79
N VAL A 4 -7.45 10.00 2.72
CA VAL A 4 -6.30 9.20 3.08
C VAL A 4 -6.33 9.02 4.60
N LEU A 5 -6.61 7.79 5.02
CA LEU A 5 -6.53 7.36 6.41
C LEU A 5 -5.15 6.79 6.68
N PHE A 6 -4.52 7.25 7.77
CA PHE A 6 -3.29 6.67 8.26
C PHE A 6 -3.58 5.36 9.01
N CYS A 7 -2.96 4.25 8.58
CA CYS A 7 -3.15 2.94 9.19
C CYS A 7 -2.01 2.58 10.13
N ASN A 8 -0.75 2.79 9.71
CA ASN A 8 0.43 2.39 10.48
C ASN A 8 1.71 3.10 9.99
N LEU A 9 2.74 3.13 10.84
CA LEU A 9 4.06 3.65 10.53
C LEU A 9 5.14 2.67 10.98
N ASP A 10 6.16 2.52 10.14
CA ASP A 10 7.43 1.91 10.47
C ASP A 10 8.57 2.88 10.13
N ILE A 11 9.80 2.55 10.52
CA ILE A 11 11.01 3.40 10.40
C ILE A 11 11.12 4.05 9.01
N ASP A 12 10.90 3.27 7.95
CA ASP A 12 11.07 3.65 6.55
C ASP A 12 9.84 3.39 5.68
N SER A 13 8.68 3.07 6.29
CA SER A 13 7.44 2.81 5.55
C SER A 13 6.21 3.37 6.27
N MET A 14 5.22 3.78 5.48
CA MET A 14 3.93 4.24 5.96
C MET A 14 2.81 3.49 5.24
N TYR A 15 1.80 3.09 6.00
CA TYR A 15 0.64 2.36 5.50
C TYR A 15 -0.56 3.30 5.52
N LEU A 16 -1.14 3.51 4.34
CA LEU A 16 -2.25 4.42 4.12
C LEU A 16 -3.43 3.64 3.51
N ALA A 17 -4.64 3.92 3.98
CA ALA A 17 -5.87 3.50 3.32
C ALA A 17 -6.49 4.70 2.60
N ILE A 18 -6.89 4.52 1.34
CA ILE A 18 -7.46 5.59 0.52
C ILE A 18 -8.98 5.36 0.44
N VAL A 19 -9.76 6.32 0.91
CA VAL A 19 -11.23 6.30 0.97
C VAL A 19 -11.74 7.41 0.08
N GLU A 20 -11.89 7.18 -1.22
CA GLU A 20 -12.43 8.25 -2.08
C GLU A 20 -13.30 7.84 -3.28
N SER A 21 -13.22 6.62 -3.82
CA SER A 21 -14.11 6.23 -4.94
C SER A 21 -14.12 4.72 -5.22
N LEU A 22 -15.31 4.12 -5.39
CA LEU A 22 -15.50 2.73 -5.87
C LEU A 22 -14.92 2.49 -7.28
N ILE A 23 -14.63 3.56 -8.03
CA ILE A 23 -14.22 3.51 -9.45
C ILE A 23 -12.71 3.69 -9.58
N GLU A 24 -12.08 4.41 -8.65
CA GLU A 24 -10.66 4.73 -8.70
C GLU A 24 -9.94 4.14 -7.48
N SER A 25 -9.48 2.90 -7.63
CA SER A 25 -8.86 2.11 -6.56
C SER A 25 -7.43 2.55 -6.22
N TYR A 26 -6.81 1.83 -5.26
CA TYR A 26 -5.40 1.91 -4.85
C TYR A 26 -4.37 1.94 -6.00
N LYS A 27 -4.78 1.57 -7.22
CA LYS A 27 -3.94 1.51 -8.43
C LYS A 27 -3.33 2.85 -8.84
N TYR A 28 -3.94 3.99 -8.49
CA TYR A 28 -3.38 5.31 -8.81
C TYR A 28 -2.32 5.81 -7.79
N GLY A 29 -2.08 5.06 -6.71
CA GLY A 29 -0.94 5.28 -5.81
C GLY A 29 -0.86 6.70 -5.24
N LEU A 30 0.27 7.37 -5.45
CA LEU A 30 0.57 8.70 -4.88
C LEU A 30 -0.14 9.87 -5.59
N LYS A 31 -0.88 9.63 -6.68
CA LYS A 31 -1.61 10.68 -7.39
C LYS A 31 -2.59 11.43 -6.47
N TYR A 32 -3.22 10.72 -5.53
CA TYR A 32 -4.14 11.32 -4.54
C TYR A 32 -3.44 12.04 -3.40
N VAL A 33 -2.14 11.79 -3.20
CA VAL A 33 -1.34 12.52 -2.19
C VAL A 33 -0.96 13.91 -2.72
N ILE A 34 -0.89 14.07 -4.04
CA ILE A 34 -0.54 15.34 -4.68
C ILE A 34 -1.79 16.22 -4.78
N LYS A 35 -1.89 17.21 -3.88
CA LYS A 35 -3.04 18.13 -3.80
C LYS A 35 -3.24 18.98 -5.05
N ASP A 36 -2.15 19.36 -5.73
CA ASP A 36 -2.19 20.10 -7.00
C ASP A 36 -1.27 19.41 -8.01
N GLN A 37 -1.86 18.52 -8.81
CA GLN A 37 -1.14 17.74 -9.80
C GLN A 37 -0.51 18.65 -10.87
N ARG A 38 -1.21 19.71 -11.29
CA ARG A 38 -0.73 20.60 -12.35
C ARG A 38 0.48 21.40 -11.87
N PHE A 39 0.44 21.91 -10.65
CA PHE A 39 1.57 22.57 -10.03
C PHE A 39 2.77 21.62 -9.89
N PHE A 40 2.53 20.40 -9.40
CA PHE A 40 3.60 19.39 -9.25
C PHE A 40 4.24 19.08 -10.59
N ASP A 41 3.46 18.75 -11.63
CA ASP A 41 3.96 18.40 -12.96
C ASP A 41 4.75 19.55 -13.63
N GLN A 42 4.44 20.81 -13.28
CA GLN A 42 5.12 21.99 -13.79
C GLN A 42 6.44 22.29 -13.07
N HIS A 43 6.48 22.13 -11.75
CA HIS A 43 7.57 22.65 -10.91
C HIS A 43 8.47 21.59 -10.28
N TYR A 44 8.15 20.29 -10.36
CA TYR A 44 8.95 19.26 -9.70
C TYR A 44 10.44 19.29 -10.08
N LYS A 45 10.77 19.63 -11.33
CA LYS A 45 12.17 19.73 -11.81
C LYS A 45 12.96 20.88 -11.16
N GLU A 46 12.28 21.92 -10.69
CA GLU A 46 12.91 23.05 -9.99
C GLU A 46 13.37 22.67 -8.58
N TRP A 47 12.61 21.79 -7.92
CA TRP A 47 12.91 21.31 -6.57
C TRP A 47 13.79 20.06 -6.53
N PHE A 48 13.77 19.27 -7.61
CA PHE A 48 14.58 18.08 -7.78
C PHE A 48 15.43 18.22 -9.04
N PRO A 49 16.57 18.93 -8.97
CA PRO A 49 17.41 19.22 -10.12
C PRO A 49 18.18 17.94 -10.52
N TRP A 50 17.48 17.02 -11.18
CA TRP A 50 18.06 15.81 -11.73
C TRP A 50 18.07 15.89 -13.24
N ASN A 51 19.25 16.17 -13.79
CA ASN A 51 19.50 16.03 -15.21
C ASN A 51 19.55 14.53 -15.51
N ASP A 52 18.70 14.05 -16.44
CA ASP A 52 18.69 12.68 -16.99
C ASP A 52 17.95 11.58 -16.20
N CYS A 53 16.83 11.89 -15.54
CA CYS A 53 15.89 10.86 -15.08
C CYS A 53 14.96 10.38 -16.21
N THR A 54 14.88 9.07 -16.40
CA THR A 54 13.78 8.43 -17.14
C THR A 54 12.46 8.54 -16.34
N VAL A 55 11.30 8.45 -17.00
CA VAL A 55 9.97 8.49 -16.35
C VAL A 55 9.85 7.47 -15.19
N ALA A 56 10.58 6.36 -15.25
CA ALA A 56 10.63 5.36 -14.18
C ALA A 56 11.37 5.85 -12.91
N GLN A 57 12.34 6.75 -13.07
CA GLN A 57 13.11 7.35 -11.97
C GLN A 57 12.42 8.61 -11.39
N GLU A 58 11.52 9.26 -12.14
CA GLU A 58 10.67 10.35 -11.62
C GLU A 58 9.69 9.88 -10.53
N LYS A 59 9.34 8.59 -10.45
CA LYS A 59 8.57 8.06 -9.31
C LYS A 59 9.37 8.02 -7.99
N LYS A 60 10.71 8.05 -8.04
CA LYS A 60 11.57 8.18 -6.85
C LYS A 60 11.66 9.61 -6.31
N LEU A 61 11.08 10.57 -7.02
CA LEU A 61 11.28 12.00 -6.80
C LEU A 61 10.69 12.51 -5.47
N ILE A 62 9.70 11.82 -4.90
CA ILE A 62 9.11 12.17 -3.59
C ILE A 62 9.91 11.53 -2.42
N GLY A 63 10.98 10.79 -2.70
CA GLY A 63 11.75 10.06 -1.68
C GLY A 63 11.03 8.85 -1.07
N ILE A 64 9.84 8.52 -1.58
CA ILE A 64 9.00 7.38 -1.16
C ILE A 64 8.62 6.55 -2.38
N THR A 65 8.54 5.23 -2.22
CA THR A 65 8.16 4.28 -3.28
C THR A 65 7.05 3.38 -2.76
N THR A 66 6.05 3.10 -3.59
CA THR A 66 5.00 2.13 -3.26
C THR A 66 5.59 0.73 -3.17
N GLU A 67 5.70 0.18 -1.96
CA GLU A 67 6.24 -1.19 -1.76
C GLU A 67 5.20 -2.27 -2.08
N SER A 68 3.95 -2.05 -1.65
CA SER A 68 2.86 -3.00 -1.84
C SER A 68 1.52 -2.26 -1.90
N GLN A 69 0.55 -2.87 -2.58
CA GLN A 69 -0.81 -2.34 -2.66
C GLN A 69 -1.80 -3.49 -2.52
N GLY A 70 -2.95 -3.18 -1.91
CA GLY A 70 -4.07 -4.09 -1.86
C GLY A 70 -5.35 -3.37 -1.48
N GLU A 71 -6.47 -4.03 -1.70
CA GLU A 71 -7.81 -3.49 -1.42
C GLU A 71 -8.06 -3.32 0.07
N ASN A 72 -7.57 -4.27 0.87
CA ASN A 72 -7.82 -4.30 2.30
C ASN A 72 -6.52 -4.52 3.06
N ILE A 73 -6.37 -3.83 4.19
CA ILE A 73 -5.26 -4.01 5.13
C ILE A 73 -5.78 -4.27 6.53
N VAL A 74 -5.27 -5.31 7.17
CA VAL A 74 -5.52 -5.65 8.57
C VAL A 74 -4.21 -5.55 9.34
N CYS A 75 -4.12 -4.56 10.23
CA CYS A 75 -2.96 -4.33 11.07
C CYS A 75 -3.20 -4.92 12.46
N LEU A 76 -2.52 -6.01 12.81
CA LEU A 76 -2.63 -6.65 14.13
C LEU A 76 -1.69 -6.01 15.15
N ALA A 77 -0.48 -5.64 14.71
CA ALA A 77 0.51 -4.97 15.55
C ALA A 77 1.54 -4.22 14.70
N ARG A 78 2.47 -3.51 15.35
CA ARG A 78 3.58 -2.84 14.66
C ARG A 78 4.43 -3.87 13.89
N LYS A 79 4.57 -3.69 12.58
CA LYS A 79 5.25 -4.62 11.65
C LYS A 79 4.59 -6.01 11.54
N SER A 80 3.31 -6.12 11.91
CA SER A 80 2.51 -7.34 11.78
C SER A 80 1.17 -7.01 11.12
N TYR A 81 1.08 -7.23 9.81
CA TYR A 81 -0.09 -6.88 9.01
C TYR A 81 -0.31 -7.87 7.86
N SER A 82 -1.55 -7.90 7.41
CA SER A 82 -2.01 -8.66 6.25
C SER A 82 -2.64 -7.71 5.26
N LEU A 83 -2.16 -7.73 4.02
CA LEU A 83 -2.68 -6.94 2.90
C LEU A 83 -3.31 -7.91 1.90
N CYS A 84 -4.59 -7.76 1.59
CA CYS A 84 -5.31 -8.69 0.72
C CYS A 84 -6.13 -8.00 -0.37
N ASN A 85 -6.28 -8.71 -1.48
CA ASN A 85 -7.24 -8.39 -2.54
C ASN A 85 -8.32 -9.47 -2.53
N ARG A 86 -9.58 -9.04 -2.56
CA ARG A 86 -10.74 -9.91 -2.59
C ARG A 86 -11.34 -9.91 -3.99
N ASN A 87 -12.05 -10.97 -4.32
CA ASN A 87 -12.78 -11.05 -5.57
C ASN A 87 -14.13 -10.33 -5.40
N GLU A 88 -14.42 -9.39 -6.28
CA GLU A 88 -15.67 -8.60 -6.26
C GLU A 88 -16.95 -9.47 -6.30
N GLN A 89 -16.89 -10.68 -6.88
CA GLN A 89 -18.07 -11.52 -7.10
C GLN A 89 -18.40 -12.45 -5.92
N ASN A 90 -17.38 -12.95 -5.21
CA ASN A 90 -17.56 -13.96 -4.17
C ASN A 90 -16.82 -13.64 -2.86
N ASP A 91 -16.21 -12.46 -2.76
CA ASP A 91 -15.46 -11.95 -1.61
C ASP A 91 -14.27 -12.83 -1.15
N ASP A 92 -13.88 -13.82 -1.97
CA ASP A 92 -12.75 -14.69 -1.66
C ASP A 92 -11.42 -13.93 -1.79
N ILE A 93 -10.49 -14.20 -0.88
CA ILE A 93 -9.13 -13.66 -0.94
C ILE A 93 -8.38 -14.28 -2.12
N VAL A 94 -8.11 -13.46 -3.15
CA VAL A 94 -7.36 -13.86 -4.37
C VAL A 94 -5.86 -13.77 -4.14
N SER A 95 -5.42 -12.78 -3.36
CA SER A 95 -4.00 -12.61 -3.03
C SER A 95 -3.84 -12.07 -1.63
N LEU A 96 -2.81 -12.55 -0.95
CA LEU A 96 -2.48 -12.19 0.42
C LEU A 96 -0.98 -11.95 0.54
N VAL A 97 -0.63 -10.75 1.00
CA VAL A 97 0.72 -10.41 1.45
C VAL A 97 0.69 -10.37 2.98
N ASN A 98 1.38 -11.31 3.59
CA ASN A 98 1.47 -11.39 5.04
C ASN A 98 2.85 -10.96 5.51
N ARG A 99 2.90 -10.05 6.47
CA ARG A 99 4.14 -9.56 7.08
C ARG A 99 4.00 -9.73 8.58
N MET A 100 4.73 -10.67 9.14
CA MET A 100 4.68 -10.98 10.57
C MET A 100 6.07 -10.86 11.18
N LYS A 101 6.30 -9.80 11.97
CA LYS A 101 7.59 -9.62 12.62
C LYS A 101 7.82 -10.68 13.70
N ARG A 102 9.04 -11.24 13.72
CA ARG A 102 9.51 -12.26 14.68
C ARG A 102 8.75 -13.59 14.62
N VAL A 103 7.88 -13.78 13.62
CA VAL A 103 7.21 -15.06 13.38
C VAL A 103 8.00 -15.79 12.30
N SER A 104 8.36 -17.03 12.58
CA SER A 104 8.85 -17.95 11.55
C SER A 104 7.72 -18.87 11.18
N GLU A 105 7.11 -18.62 10.02
CA GLU A 105 5.97 -19.40 9.53
C GLU A 105 6.31 -20.89 9.44
N LYS A 106 7.51 -21.21 8.93
CA LYS A 106 8.02 -22.58 8.87
C LYS A 106 8.15 -23.24 10.25
N LYS A 107 8.63 -22.53 11.27
CA LYS A 107 8.75 -23.10 12.63
C LYS A 107 7.39 -23.27 13.30
N ALA A 108 6.44 -22.39 12.98
CA ALA A 108 5.09 -22.43 13.50
C ALA A 108 4.14 -23.35 12.70
N ASN A 109 4.62 -23.97 11.61
CA ASN A 109 3.81 -24.71 10.64
C ASN A 109 2.62 -23.90 10.10
N LEU A 110 2.79 -22.59 9.94
CA LEU A 110 1.79 -21.70 9.39
C LEU A 110 1.92 -21.63 7.88
N THR A 111 0.77 -21.63 7.21
CA THR A 111 0.64 -21.49 5.77
C THR A 111 -0.23 -20.28 5.43
N THR A 112 -0.14 -19.80 4.19
CA THR A 112 -1.03 -18.74 3.68
C THR A 112 -2.51 -19.05 3.90
N ASN A 113 -2.90 -20.32 3.77
CA ASN A 113 -4.28 -20.77 3.94
C ASN A 113 -4.78 -20.60 5.38
N ASP A 114 -3.91 -20.76 6.37
CA ASP A 114 -4.27 -20.54 7.77
C ASP A 114 -4.66 -19.08 8.00
N TYR A 115 -3.94 -18.14 7.39
CA TYR A 115 -4.26 -16.72 7.47
C TYR A 115 -5.53 -16.37 6.70
N ILE A 116 -5.70 -16.91 5.47
CA ILE A 116 -6.92 -16.71 4.67
C ILE A 116 -8.15 -17.16 5.48
N LYS A 117 -8.09 -18.35 6.07
CA LYS A 117 -9.17 -18.87 6.91
C LYS A 117 -9.50 -17.90 8.05
N ARG A 118 -8.51 -17.38 8.77
CA ARG A 118 -8.73 -16.43 9.88
C ARG A 118 -9.30 -15.08 9.43
N LEU A 119 -8.94 -14.63 8.24
CA LEU A 119 -9.45 -13.38 7.67
C LEU A 119 -10.88 -13.51 7.10
N ASN A 120 -11.30 -14.73 6.77
CA ASN A 120 -12.67 -15.03 6.34
C ASN A 120 -13.59 -15.37 7.54
N ASP A 121 -13.03 -15.92 8.63
CA ASP A 121 -13.77 -16.28 9.86
C ASP A 121 -14.10 -15.07 10.76
N GLY A 122 -13.47 -13.90 10.54
CA GLY A 122 -13.63 -12.69 11.35
C GLY A 122 -14.59 -11.69 10.74
#